data_AF-A0A4S8XNW4-F1
#
_entry.id   AF-A0A4S8XNW4-F1
#
_cell.length_a   1.000
_cell.length_b   1.000
_cell.length_c   1.000
_cell.angle_alpha   90.00
_cell.angle_beta   90.00
_cell.angle_gamma   90.00
#
_symmetry.space_group_name_H-M   'P 1'
#
loop_
_entity.id
_entity.type
_entity.pdbx_description
1 polymer ?
#
loop_
_entity_poly.entity_id
_entity_poly.type
_entity_poly.pdbx_seq_one_letter_code
_entity_poly.pdbx_strand_id
1 'polypeptide(L)'
;SQTTYDKKKYHVPFPGAADDLAIGIEDGFLTVSTAEIAEIFRPIVNGVIDLVERQRIILAANHKTPKGVILVGGFGQSNYLFRCLKQRFADEAPPPTYTQAANNLVPESEGPRFMVLQPENPWTAVVSGAVMSGLEKDVVVSRKARRYYGVVVSRKWDAATHSLENKHWSTIRSEWRARNQISWCIEKGQSVPVDQPVLFGFSHQWDFDNGYPATVEPRIIVSNAASAPSEFKETVETRTLCRLLTKLKDVPRKHFKTRTKNGKKNRRLDYSIGVLVNSGSLEFDLRVDGVIYGKVRADYE
;
A
#
# COMPACT_ATOMS: atom_id res chain seq x y z
N SER A 1 -14.47 -36.77 -4.82
CA SER A 1 -14.34 -38.02 -4.05
C SER A 1 -14.80 -37.73 -2.63
N GLN A 2 -15.54 -38.66 -2.02
CA GLN A 2 -16.02 -38.52 -0.64
C GLN A 2 -14.83 -38.39 0.29
N THR A 3 -14.58 -37.18 0.80
CA THR A 3 -13.68 -36.97 1.93
C THR A 3 -14.19 -37.86 3.05
N THR A 4 -13.39 -38.83 3.50
CA THR A 4 -13.75 -39.66 4.67
C THR A 4 -13.62 -38.76 5.89
N TYR A 5 -14.67 -38.00 6.18
CA TYR A 5 -14.76 -37.23 7.39
C TYR A 5 -14.93 -38.18 8.56
N ASP A 6 -14.27 -37.87 9.68
CA ASP A 6 -14.52 -38.60 10.92
C ASP A 6 -16.02 -38.50 11.28
N LYS A 7 -16.56 -39.55 11.88
CA LYS A 7 -17.97 -39.65 12.31
C LYS A 7 -18.27 -38.74 13.51
N LYS A 8 -17.32 -37.90 13.90
CA LYS A 8 -17.49 -36.92 14.97
C LYS A 8 -18.64 -35.98 14.65
N LYS A 9 -19.51 -35.80 15.65
CA LYS A 9 -20.62 -34.87 15.67
C LYS A 9 -20.28 -33.69 16.58
N TYR A 10 -20.78 -32.52 16.23
CA TYR A 10 -20.64 -31.28 16.98
C TYR A 10 -22.03 -30.80 17.37
N HIS A 11 -22.19 -30.41 18.63
CA HIS A 11 -23.44 -29.87 19.15
C HIS A 11 -23.29 -28.36 19.27
N VAL A 12 -23.95 -27.63 18.39
CA VAL A 12 -23.91 -26.16 18.34
C VAL A 12 -25.11 -25.64 19.13
N PRO A 13 -24.92 -24.80 20.16
CA PRO A 13 -26.04 -24.19 20.87
C PRO A 13 -26.97 -23.46 19.91
N PHE A 14 -28.25 -23.82 19.94
CA PHE A 14 -29.29 -23.27 19.06
C PHE A 14 -30.56 -22.94 19.88
N PRO A 15 -30.45 -22.05 20.88
CA PRO A 15 -31.54 -21.77 21.81
C PRO A 15 -32.71 -21.09 21.11
N GLY A 16 -33.94 -21.49 21.48
CA GLY A 16 -35.18 -20.89 20.99
C GLY A 16 -35.75 -21.53 19.71
N ALA A 17 -35.07 -22.50 19.11
CA ALA A 17 -35.65 -23.37 18.10
C ALA A 17 -36.45 -24.50 18.74
N ALA A 18 -37.57 -24.88 18.12
CA ALA A 18 -38.28 -26.10 18.49
C ALA A 18 -37.49 -27.34 18.02
N ASP A 19 -37.63 -28.45 18.72
CA ASP A 19 -36.99 -29.70 18.34
C ASP A 19 -37.47 -30.16 16.97
N ASP A 20 -36.52 -30.54 16.12
CA ASP A 20 -36.74 -31.10 14.80
C ASP A 20 -35.64 -32.11 14.50
N LEU A 21 -35.93 -33.37 14.82
CA LEU A 21 -35.02 -34.50 14.63
C LEU A 21 -34.67 -34.73 13.15
N ALA A 22 -35.51 -34.28 12.20
CA ALA A 22 -35.25 -34.47 10.77
C ALA A 22 -34.09 -33.61 10.27
N ILE A 23 -33.85 -32.45 10.91
CA ILE A 23 -32.71 -31.55 10.64
C ILE A 23 -31.67 -31.53 11.76
N GLY A 24 -31.81 -32.41 12.76
CA GLY A 24 -30.82 -32.62 13.82
C GLY A 24 -30.86 -31.61 14.97
N ILE A 25 -32.01 -30.95 15.20
CA ILE A 25 -32.23 -30.05 16.34
C ILE A 25 -32.88 -30.85 17.48
N GLU A 26 -32.20 -30.93 18.62
CA GLU A 26 -32.66 -31.64 19.81
C GLU A 26 -32.12 -30.94 21.06
N ASP A 27 -32.98 -30.74 22.07
CA ASP A 27 -32.64 -30.14 23.37
C ASP A 27 -31.96 -28.76 23.26
N GLY A 28 -32.35 -27.97 22.24
CA GLY A 28 -31.76 -26.65 21.98
C GLY A 28 -30.34 -26.70 21.41
N PHE A 29 -29.91 -27.83 20.84
CA PHE A 29 -28.66 -27.98 20.10
C PHE A 29 -28.91 -28.43 18.67
N LEU A 30 -28.16 -27.84 17.73
CA LEU A 30 -28.05 -28.36 16.36
C LEU A 30 -26.87 -29.33 16.28
N THR A 31 -27.15 -30.56 15.87
CA THR A 31 -26.12 -31.58 15.64
C THR A 31 -25.60 -31.48 14.22
N VAL A 32 -24.31 -31.15 14.08
CA VAL A 32 -23.64 -31.00 12.79
C VAL A 32 -22.50 -32.01 12.66
N SER A 33 -22.43 -32.71 11.54
CA SER A 33 -21.32 -33.63 11.23
C SER A 33 -20.06 -32.87 10.81
N THR A 34 -18.91 -33.55 10.91
CA THR A 34 -17.63 -33.02 10.38
C THR A 34 -17.74 -32.68 8.89
N ALA A 35 -18.52 -33.45 8.11
CA ALA A 35 -18.73 -33.20 6.69
C ALA A 35 -19.48 -31.89 6.44
N GLU A 36 -20.58 -31.67 7.16
CA GLU A 36 -21.38 -30.44 7.04
C GLU A 36 -20.59 -29.21 7.49
N ILE A 37 -19.83 -29.30 8.59
CA ILE A 37 -18.91 -28.21 9.00
C ILE A 37 -17.91 -27.93 7.88
N ALA A 38 -17.30 -28.97 7.30
CA ALA A 38 -16.33 -28.78 6.22
C ALA A 38 -16.97 -28.09 5.00
N GLU A 39 -18.18 -28.47 4.60
CA GLU A 39 -18.90 -27.81 3.51
C GLU A 39 -19.24 -26.34 3.82
N ILE A 40 -19.61 -26.01 5.06
CA ILE A 40 -19.85 -24.62 5.48
C ILE A 40 -18.59 -23.76 5.30
N PHE A 41 -17.42 -24.28 5.67
CA PHE A 41 -16.16 -23.54 5.61
C PHE A 41 -15.44 -23.65 4.26
N ARG A 42 -15.80 -24.60 3.39
CA ARG A 42 -15.15 -24.83 2.09
C ARG A 42 -15.12 -23.58 1.21
N PRO A 43 -16.22 -22.81 1.04
CA PRO A 43 -16.19 -21.56 0.26
C PRO A 43 -15.22 -20.52 0.83
N ILE A 44 -15.13 -20.43 2.17
CA ILE A 44 -14.24 -19.49 2.86
C ILE A 44 -12.78 -19.89 2.63
N VAL A 45 -12.46 -21.18 2.78
CA VAL A 45 -11.09 -21.71 2.57
C VAL A 45 -10.67 -21.55 1.10
N ASN A 46 -11.57 -21.84 0.15
CA ASN A 46 -11.31 -21.61 -1.27
C ASN A 46 -11.05 -20.12 -1.56
N GLY A 47 -11.83 -19.22 -0.98
CA GLY A 47 -11.58 -17.78 -1.10
C GLY A 47 -10.20 -17.35 -0.60
N VAL A 48 -9.71 -17.96 0.50
CA VAL A 48 -8.34 -17.72 0.99
C VAL A 48 -7.30 -18.26 0.02
N ILE A 49 -7.49 -19.48 -0.51
CA ILE A 49 -6.60 -20.07 -1.52
C ILE A 49 -6.51 -19.16 -2.75
N ASP A 50 -7.64 -18.68 -3.26
CA ASP A 50 -7.70 -17.80 -4.42
C ASP A 50 -7.03 -16.44 -4.16
N LEU A 51 -7.12 -15.92 -2.94
CA LEU A 51 -6.41 -14.70 -2.54
C LEU A 51 -4.90 -14.90 -2.53
N VAL A 52 -4.42 -16.02 -1.98
CA VAL A 52 -2.99 -16.36 -1.96
C VAL A 52 -2.47 -16.57 -3.38
N GLU A 53 -3.23 -17.25 -4.23
CA GLU A 53 -2.88 -17.50 -5.63
C GLU A 53 -2.80 -16.19 -6.44
N ARG A 54 -3.77 -15.28 -6.28
CA ARG A 54 -3.72 -13.96 -6.92
C ARG A 54 -2.49 -13.16 -6.50
N GLN A 55 -2.12 -13.20 -5.22
CA GLN A 55 -0.91 -12.52 -4.74
C GLN A 55 0.37 -13.15 -5.32
N ARG A 56 0.41 -14.49 -5.45
CA ARG A 56 1.52 -15.20 -6.12
C ARG A 56 1.67 -14.75 -7.58
N ILE A 57 0.58 -14.65 -8.33
CA ILE A 57 0.56 -14.19 -9.72
C ILE A 57 1.07 -12.74 -9.82
N ILE A 58 0.61 -11.84 -8.93
CA ILE A 58 1.07 -10.45 -8.88
C ILE A 58 2.58 -10.37 -8.61
N LEU A 59 3.10 -11.19 -7.68
CA LEU A 59 4.54 -11.24 -7.41
C LEU A 59 5.33 -11.72 -8.63
N ALA A 60 4.87 -12.78 -9.30
CA ALA A 60 5.51 -13.33 -10.49
C ALA A 60 5.56 -12.31 -11.64
N ALA A 61 4.46 -11.58 -11.89
CA ALA A 61 4.42 -10.49 -12.86
C ALA A 61 5.40 -9.33 -12.54
N ASN A 62 5.84 -9.23 -11.30
CA ASN A 62 6.86 -8.27 -10.84
C ASN A 62 8.24 -8.92 -10.66
N HIS A 63 8.49 -10.08 -11.27
CA HIS A 63 9.74 -10.84 -11.18
C HIS A 63 10.15 -11.18 -9.74
N LYS A 64 9.17 -11.43 -8.87
CA LYS A 64 9.38 -11.81 -7.46
C LYS A 64 8.80 -13.20 -7.19
N THR A 65 9.39 -13.88 -6.22
CA THR A 65 8.91 -15.17 -5.73
C THR A 65 8.47 -15.05 -4.27
N PRO A 66 7.28 -15.57 -3.91
CA PRO A 66 6.88 -15.64 -2.51
C PRO A 66 7.82 -16.60 -1.77
N LYS A 67 8.22 -16.21 -0.55
CA LYS A 67 9.01 -17.09 0.34
C LYS A 67 8.14 -17.90 1.29
N GLY A 68 6.98 -17.36 1.67
CA GLY A 68 6.05 -18.06 2.52
C GLY A 68 4.79 -17.27 2.87
N VAL A 69 3.87 -17.96 3.54
CA VAL A 69 2.66 -17.44 4.17
C VAL A 69 2.71 -17.80 5.66
N ILE A 70 2.37 -16.84 6.52
CA ILE A 70 2.25 -17.03 7.96
C ILE A 70 0.78 -16.83 8.34
N LEU A 71 0.17 -17.85 8.94
CA LEU A 71 -1.22 -17.80 9.41
C LEU A 71 -1.30 -17.14 10.78
N VAL A 72 -2.02 -16.03 10.87
CA VAL A 72 -2.21 -15.26 12.11
C VAL A 72 -3.70 -14.91 12.28
N GLY A 73 -4.09 -14.51 13.50
CA GLY A 73 -5.47 -14.23 13.87
C GLY A 73 -6.29 -15.48 14.19
N GLY A 74 -7.56 -15.30 14.59
CA GLY A 74 -8.42 -16.39 15.05
C GLY A 74 -8.63 -17.48 14.02
N PHE A 75 -8.98 -17.13 12.77
CA PHE A 75 -9.13 -18.12 11.71
C PHE A 75 -7.79 -18.76 11.29
N GLY A 76 -6.67 -18.05 11.50
CA GLY A 76 -5.33 -18.59 11.29
C GLY A 76 -4.97 -19.76 12.22
N GLN A 77 -5.74 -20.02 13.29
CA GLN A 77 -5.60 -21.21 14.14
C GLN A 77 -6.21 -22.47 13.51
N SER A 78 -6.99 -22.35 12.43
CA SER A 78 -7.63 -23.49 11.79
C SER A 78 -6.58 -24.43 11.16
N ASN A 79 -6.42 -25.61 11.76
CA ASN A 79 -5.57 -26.66 11.22
C ASN A 79 -6.07 -27.18 9.85
N TYR A 80 -7.39 -27.10 9.61
CA TYR A 80 -7.96 -27.42 8.29
C TYR A 80 -7.46 -26.44 7.22
N LEU A 81 -7.55 -25.13 7.49
CA LEU A 81 -7.01 -24.09 6.58
C LEU A 81 -5.51 -24.28 6.36
N PHE A 82 -4.75 -24.51 7.42
CA PHE A 82 -3.30 -24.75 7.34
C PHE A 82 -2.95 -25.93 6.43
N ARG A 83 -3.66 -27.06 6.57
CA ARG A 83 -3.46 -28.25 5.73
C ARG A 83 -3.81 -27.98 4.27
N CYS A 84 -4.93 -27.30 3.99
CA CYS A 84 -5.33 -26.93 2.64
C CYS A 84 -4.27 -26.04 1.97
N LEU A 85 -3.76 -25.03 2.67
CA LEU A 85 -2.71 -24.15 2.16
C LEU A 85 -1.38 -24.88 1.96
N LYS A 86 -0.97 -25.74 2.90
CA LYS A 86 0.23 -26.57 2.75
C LYS A 86 0.13 -27.47 1.51
N GLN A 87 -0.97 -28.19 1.36
CA GLN A 87 -1.20 -29.08 0.21
C GLN A 87 -1.15 -28.31 -1.11
N ARG A 88 -1.74 -27.11 -1.14
CA ARG A 88 -1.80 -26.28 -2.34
C ARG A 88 -0.47 -25.61 -2.69
N PHE A 89 0.30 -25.14 -1.70
CA PHE A 89 1.39 -24.18 -1.92
C PHE A 89 2.76 -24.58 -1.39
N ALA A 90 2.86 -25.50 -0.43
CA ALA A 90 4.14 -25.90 0.14
C ALA A 90 4.74 -27.10 -0.60
N ASP A 91 6.06 -27.22 -0.56
CA ASP A 91 6.76 -28.49 -0.80
C ASP A 91 6.47 -29.42 0.37
N GLU A 92 6.28 -30.71 0.12
CA GLU A 92 6.17 -31.70 1.18
C GLU A 92 7.50 -31.79 1.94
N ALA A 93 7.63 -31.08 3.06
CA ALA A 93 8.41 -31.60 4.16
C ALA A 93 7.58 -32.73 4.79
N PRO A 94 8.17 -33.91 5.07
CA PRO A 94 7.42 -35.10 5.48
C PRO A 94 6.52 -34.73 6.68
N PRO A 95 5.23 -35.08 6.64
CA PRO A 95 4.34 -34.80 7.76
C PRO A 95 4.91 -35.46 9.03
N PRO A 96 4.80 -34.83 10.22
CA PRO A 96 4.98 -35.57 11.47
C PRO A 96 4.04 -36.78 11.41
N THR A 97 4.62 -37.95 11.62
CA THR A 97 4.11 -39.25 11.19
C THR A 97 2.76 -39.61 11.81
N TYR A 98 1.64 -39.14 11.26
CA TYR A 98 0.35 -39.84 11.30
C TYR A 98 -0.50 -39.47 10.08
N THR A 99 -1.00 -40.51 9.41
CA THR A 99 -1.96 -40.56 8.29
C THR A 99 -1.39 -40.50 6.86
N GLN A 100 -1.39 -41.66 6.20
CA GLN A 100 -1.15 -41.82 4.77
C GLN A 100 -2.44 -41.62 3.95
N ALA A 101 -2.19 -41.26 2.69
CA ALA A 101 -3.00 -41.47 1.49
C ALA A 101 -4.27 -40.60 1.29
N ALA A 102 -4.13 -39.61 0.41
CA ALA A 102 -5.20 -39.24 -0.52
C ALA A 102 -4.57 -38.76 -1.84
N ASN A 103 -4.29 -39.70 -2.74
CA ASN A 103 -4.13 -39.39 -4.16
C ASN A 103 -5.46 -38.86 -4.68
N ASN A 104 -5.55 -37.54 -4.88
CA ASN A 104 -6.52 -36.92 -5.79
C ASN A 104 -5.93 -35.60 -6.30
N LEU A 105 -5.56 -35.63 -7.58
CA LEU A 105 -5.40 -34.54 -8.54
C LEU A 105 -5.57 -33.14 -7.94
N VAL A 106 -4.48 -32.60 -7.39
CA VAL A 106 -4.33 -31.16 -7.17
C VAL A 106 -4.09 -30.56 -8.55
N PRO A 107 -4.84 -29.53 -9.00
CA PRO A 107 -4.47 -28.82 -10.24
C PRO A 107 -3.01 -28.42 -10.09
N GLU A 108 -2.16 -28.75 -11.05
CA GLU A 108 -0.74 -28.40 -10.99
C GLU A 108 -0.62 -26.94 -10.55
N SER A 109 0.06 -26.71 -9.42
CA SER A 109 0.40 -25.35 -9.00
C SER A 109 1.38 -24.84 -10.06
N GLU A 110 0.90 -24.01 -11.00
CA GLU A 110 1.70 -23.41 -12.08
C GLU A 110 2.70 -22.36 -11.54
N GLY A 111 3.46 -22.69 -10.51
CA GLY A 111 4.64 -21.93 -10.12
C GLY A 111 5.18 -22.26 -8.74
N PRO A 112 6.14 -21.44 -8.27
CA PRO A 112 7.05 -21.82 -7.21
C PRO A 112 6.32 -22.01 -5.88
N ARG A 113 6.63 -23.15 -5.25
CA ARG A 113 6.17 -23.53 -3.92
C ARG A 113 6.84 -22.66 -2.86
N PHE A 114 6.21 -22.52 -1.69
CA PHE A 114 6.69 -21.67 -0.60
C PHE A 114 6.28 -22.18 0.79
N MET A 115 6.95 -21.69 1.82
CA MET A 115 6.70 -22.14 3.20
C MET A 115 5.31 -21.72 3.69
N VAL A 116 4.57 -22.63 4.32
CA VAL A 116 3.34 -22.29 5.05
C VAL A 116 3.58 -22.51 6.53
N LEU A 117 3.54 -21.42 7.29
CA LEU A 117 3.81 -21.40 8.72
C LEU A 117 2.53 -21.10 9.50
N GLN A 118 2.36 -21.79 10.62
CA GLN A 118 1.36 -21.51 11.63
C GLN A 118 2.10 -21.41 12.97
N PRO A 119 2.20 -20.21 13.57
CA PRO A 119 2.87 -20.04 14.86
C PRO A 119 2.06 -20.72 15.97
N GLU A 120 2.67 -20.93 17.12
CA GLU A 120 2.02 -21.57 18.27
C GLU A 120 0.82 -20.76 18.80
N ASN A 121 0.93 -19.43 18.78
CA ASN A 121 -0.13 -18.51 19.21
C ASN A 121 -0.58 -17.57 18.07
N PRO A 122 -1.31 -18.06 17.03
CA PRO A 122 -1.74 -17.22 15.91
C PRO A 122 -2.64 -16.07 16.34
N TRP A 123 -3.50 -16.28 17.34
CA TRP A 123 -4.46 -15.29 17.84
C TRP A 123 -3.77 -14.02 18.34
N THR A 124 -2.68 -14.17 19.09
CA THR A 124 -1.96 -13.05 19.70
C THR A 124 -0.75 -12.58 18.88
N ALA A 125 -0.42 -13.25 17.77
CA ALA A 125 0.77 -12.94 16.97
C ALA A 125 0.82 -11.47 16.50
N VAL A 126 -0.32 -10.91 16.07
CA VAL A 126 -0.40 -9.52 15.59
C VAL A 126 -0.14 -8.52 16.73
N VAL A 127 -0.82 -8.68 17.87
CA VAL A 127 -0.64 -7.77 19.02
C VAL A 127 0.74 -7.93 19.65
N SER A 128 1.27 -9.15 19.70
CA SER A 128 2.63 -9.41 20.19
C SER A 128 3.67 -8.70 19.31
N GLY A 129 3.52 -8.80 17.99
CA GLY A 129 4.37 -8.07 17.04
C GLY A 129 4.24 -6.55 17.16
N ALA A 130 3.03 -6.03 17.41
CA ALA A 130 2.83 -4.60 17.64
C ALA A 130 3.50 -4.11 18.93
N VAL A 131 3.42 -4.88 20.01
CA VAL A 131 4.10 -4.57 21.29
C VAL A 131 5.61 -4.60 21.12
N MET A 132 6.15 -5.66 20.49
CA MET A 132 7.59 -5.73 20.19
C MET A 132 8.03 -4.54 19.34
N SER A 133 7.27 -4.19 18.30
CA SER A 133 7.58 -3.03 17.45
C SER A 133 7.52 -1.68 18.18
N GLY A 134 6.73 -1.57 19.25
CA GLY A 134 6.67 -0.36 20.07
C GLY A 134 7.77 -0.27 21.12
N LEU A 135 8.26 -1.42 21.61
CA LEU A 135 9.34 -1.52 22.60
C LEU A 135 10.72 -1.41 21.95
N GLU A 136 10.91 -2.06 20.80
CA GLU A 136 12.15 -2.03 20.04
C GLU A 136 12.13 -0.86 19.04
N LYS A 137 13.12 0.03 19.15
CA LYS A 137 13.36 1.02 18.10
C LYS A 137 13.96 0.33 16.87
N ASP A 138 13.66 0.84 15.68
CA ASP A 138 14.27 0.43 14.40
C ASP A 138 13.90 -0.97 13.84
N VAL A 139 12.84 -1.63 14.35
CA VAL A 139 12.36 -2.93 13.80
C VAL A 139 11.94 -2.80 12.33
N VAL A 140 11.38 -1.65 11.95
CA VAL A 140 10.88 -1.40 10.59
C VAL A 140 11.78 -0.40 9.88
N VAL A 141 12.67 -0.91 9.01
CA VAL A 141 13.64 -0.07 8.28
C VAL A 141 13.01 0.66 7.08
N SER A 142 12.01 0.05 6.44
CA SER A 142 11.32 0.65 5.29
C SER A 142 9.90 0.14 5.14
N ARG A 143 9.07 0.91 4.45
CA ARG A 143 7.68 0.58 4.10
C ARG A 143 7.50 0.62 2.58
N LYS A 144 6.65 -0.27 2.08
CA LYS A 144 6.24 -0.25 0.67
C LYS A 144 5.14 0.78 0.46
N ALA A 145 5.40 1.78 -0.38
CA ALA A 145 4.40 2.77 -0.74
C ALA A 145 3.22 2.11 -1.47
N ARG A 146 2.00 2.34 -1.00
CA ARG A 146 0.79 1.73 -1.58
C ARG A 146 0.27 2.46 -2.82
N ARG A 147 0.67 3.71 -2.98
CA ARG A 147 0.18 4.65 -4.00
C ARG A 147 1.33 5.46 -4.56
N TYR A 148 1.13 6.09 -5.71
CA TYR A 148 2.02 7.13 -6.19
C TYR A 148 1.79 8.42 -5.38
N TYR A 149 2.86 9.11 -5.01
CA TYR A 149 2.80 10.44 -4.40
C TYR A 149 3.67 11.41 -5.18
N GLY A 150 3.11 12.54 -5.57
CA GLY A 150 3.78 13.48 -6.45
C GLY A 150 3.38 14.91 -6.21
N VAL A 151 4.00 15.81 -6.96
CA VAL A 151 3.75 17.25 -6.87
C VAL A 151 3.36 17.78 -8.24
N VAL A 152 2.33 18.63 -8.29
CA VAL A 152 1.98 19.30 -9.55
C VAL A 152 3.03 20.35 -9.89
N VAL A 153 3.59 20.25 -11.09
CA VAL A 153 4.62 21.14 -11.63
C VAL A 153 4.22 21.66 -13.01
N SER A 154 4.96 22.64 -13.47
CA SER A 154 5.00 23.00 -14.89
C SER A 154 6.31 22.51 -15.49
N ARG A 155 6.28 21.88 -16.67
CA ARG A 155 7.46 21.42 -17.43
C ARG A 155 7.63 22.20 -18.73
N LYS A 156 8.81 22.11 -19.35
CA LYS A 156 9.02 22.66 -20.71
C LYS A 156 8.04 21.98 -21.66
N TRP A 157 7.45 22.74 -22.59
CA TRP A 157 6.50 22.20 -23.55
C TRP A 157 7.18 21.18 -24.46
N ASP A 158 6.47 20.09 -24.71
CA ASP A 158 6.82 19.02 -25.63
C ASP A 158 5.53 18.56 -26.31
N ALA A 159 5.47 18.69 -27.63
CA ALA A 159 4.28 18.39 -28.41
C ALA A 159 4.02 16.88 -28.55
N ALA A 160 5.03 16.03 -28.31
CA ALA A 160 4.88 14.58 -28.40
C ALA A 160 4.19 13.99 -27.17
N THR A 161 4.32 14.63 -26.00
CA THR A 161 3.89 14.05 -24.72
C THR A 161 2.82 14.84 -24.00
N HIS A 162 2.72 16.16 -24.23
CA HIS A 162 1.83 17.02 -23.46
C HIS A 162 0.56 17.38 -24.24
N SER A 163 -0.56 17.48 -23.53
CA SER A 163 -1.82 17.91 -24.12
C SER A 163 -1.82 19.42 -24.43
N LEU A 164 -2.43 19.80 -25.55
CA LEU A 164 -2.55 21.21 -25.95
C LEU A 164 -3.33 22.05 -24.92
N GLU A 165 -4.28 21.43 -24.19
CA GLU A 165 -5.03 22.07 -23.10
C GLU A 165 -4.11 22.61 -22.00
N ASN A 166 -2.98 21.94 -21.76
CA ASN A 166 -2.02 22.31 -20.74
C ASN A 166 -0.91 23.24 -21.26
N LYS A 167 -0.87 23.54 -22.56
CA LYS A 167 0.11 24.44 -23.16
C LYS A 167 -0.13 25.89 -22.73
N HIS A 168 0.92 26.56 -22.26
CA HIS A 168 0.88 27.99 -21.97
C HIS A 168 2.25 28.64 -22.19
N TRP A 169 2.26 29.94 -22.47
CA TRP A 169 3.51 30.71 -22.53
C TRP A 169 3.93 31.14 -21.12
N SER A 170 5.15 30.81 -20.72
CA SER A 170 5.71 31.30 -19.46
C SER A 170 6.48 32.57 -19.70
N THR A 171 5.95 33.71 -19.26
CA THR A 171 6.63 35.02 -19.35
C THR A 171 7.96 35.02 -18.58
N ILE A 172 7.96 34.44 -17.37
CA ILE A 172 9.13 34.34 -16.50
C ILE A 172 10.25 33.53 -17.15
N ARG A 173 9.94 32.42 -17.81
CA ARG A 173 10.96 31.58 -18.47
C ARG A 173 11.19 31.94 -19.94
N SER A 174 10.33 32.78 -20.52
CA SER A 174 10.31 33.16 -21.94
C SER A 174 10.31 31.94 -22.86
N GLU A 175 9.44 30.98 -22.57
CA GLU A 175 9.30 29.74 -23.33
C GLU A 175 7.89 29.12 -23.15
N TRP A 176 7.49 28.27 -24.11
CA TRP A 176 6.29 27.45 -23.98
C TRP A 176 6.47 26.37 -22.92
N ARG A 177 5.46 26.19 -22.08
CA ARG A 177 5.43 25.20 -21.00
C ARG A 177 4.12 24.44 -20.95
N ALA A 178 4.15 23.26 -20.34
CA ALA A 178 2.98 22.48 -19.99
C ALA A 178 2.66 22.69 -18.49
N ARG A 179 1.42 23.03 -18.15
CA ARG A 179 0.92 23.07 -16.76
C ARG A 179 0.32 21.71 -16.37
N ASN A 180 -0.06 21.55 -15.11
CA ASN A 180 -0.66 20.32 -14.58
C ASN A 180 0.15 19.05 -14.89
N GLN A 181 1.48 19.15 -14.89
CA GLN A 181 2.34 17.97 -15.03
C GLN A 181 2.61 17.42 -13.65
N ILE A 182 2.78 16.11 -13.51
CA ILE A 182 3.10 15.52 -12.21
C ILE A 182 4.59 15.18 -12.16
N SER A 183 5.24 15.55 -11.05
CA SER A 183 6.54 14.99 -10.68
C SER A 183 6.31 13.96 -9.59
N TRP A 184 6.29 12.68 -9.96
CA TRP A 184 6.19 11.59 -9.00
C TRP A 184 7.44 11.53 -8.15
N CYS A 185 7.23 11.68 -6.85
CA CYS A 185 8.26 11.66 -5.83
C CYS A 185 8.42 10.22 -5.33
N ILE A 186 7.29 9.60 -4.97
CA ILE A 186 7.25 8.21 -4.54
C ILE A 186 6.45 7.39 -5.55
N GLU A 187 7.04 6.29 -6.02
CA GLU A 187 6.37 5.32 -6.88
C GLU A 187 5.59 4.28 -6.08
N LYS A 188 4.50 3.78 -6.68
CA LYS A 188 3.74 2.67 -6.13
C LYS A 188 4.63 1.43 -6.02
N GLY A 189 4.73 0.83 -4.83
CA GLY A 189 5.60 -0.31 -4.55
C GLY A 189 7.06 0.03 -4.23
N GLN A 190 7.43 1.31 -4.26
CA GLN A 190 8.76 1.76 -3.84
C GLN A 190 8.99 1.45 -2.35
N SER A 191 10.20 1.01 -2.00
CA SER A 191 10.64 0.96 -0.59
C SER A 191 11.00 2.36 -0.14
N VAL A 192 10.30 2.87 0.86
CA VAL A 192 10.55 4.18 1.46
C VAL A 192 11.08 3.96 2.87
N PRO A 193 12.24 4.55 3.25
CA PRO A 193 12.78 4.41 4.59
C PRO A 193 11.81 4.95 5.63
N VAL A 194 11.80 4.31 6.80
CA VAL A 194 11.15 4.87 8.00
C VAL A 194 12.14 5.84 8.65
N ASP A 195 11.63 6.88 9.32
CA ASP A 195 12.38 7.90 10.08
C ASP A 195 13.25 8.87 9.26
N GLN A 196 13.57 8.57 8.00
CA GLN A 196 14.29 9.47 7.11
C GLN A 196 13.40 9.99 5.97
N PRO A 197 13.34 11.31 5.75
CA PRO A 197 12.56 11.89 4.67
C PRO A 197 13.26 11.64 3.33
N VAL A 198 12.50 11.22 2.32
CA VAL A 198 13.00 11.23 0.94
C VAL A 198 12.83 12.64 0.39
N LEU A 199 13.92 13.24 -0.09
CA LEU A 199 13.96 14.65 -0.51
C LEU A 199 13.85 14.78 -2.04
N PHE A 200 12.95 15.66 -2.49
CA PHE A 200 12.75 15.95 -3.91
C PHE A 200 12.95 17.44 -4.18
N GLY A 201 13.87 17.76 -5.09
CA GLY A 201 14.23 19.14 -5.42
C GLY A 201 13.24 19.82 -6.35
N PHE A 202 12.82 21.03 -5.98
CA PHE A 202 11.94 21.89 -6.77
C PHE A 202 12.45 23.33 -6.80
N SER A 203 11.86 24.14 -7.68
CA SER A 203 12.11 25.57 -7.69
C SER A 203 10.85 26.37 -7.97
N HIS A 204 10.67 27.44 -7.21
CA HIS A 204 9.66 28.45 -7.47
C HIS A 204 10.33 29.66 -8.13
N GLN A 205 9.73 30.16 -9.21
CA GLN A 205 10.24 31.31 -9.96
C GLN A 205 9.13 32.31 -10.15
N TRP A 206 9.44 33.59 -10.00
CA TRP A 206 8.50 34.69 -10.16
C TRP A 206 9.21 35.93 -10.70
N ASP A 207 8.41 36.89 -11.15
CA ASP A 207 8.92 38.16 -11.66
C ASP A 207 9.62 38.95 -10.56
N PHE A 208 10.73 39.61 -10.89
CA PHE A 208 11.47 40.43 -9.93
C PHE A 208 10.63 41.62 -9.42
N ASP A 209 9.79 42.18 -10.28
CA ASP A 209 9.01 43.40 -10.00
C ASP A 209 7.83 43.11 -9.06
N ASN A 210 7.39 41.85 -8.97
CA ASN A 210 6.29 41.41 -8.10
C ASN A 210 6.69 41.27 -6.61
N GLY A 211 7.87 41.74 -6.21
CA GLY A 211 8.32 41.63 -4.83
C GLY A 211 8.64 40.18 -4.42
N TYR A 212 8.53 39.86 -3.14
CA TYR A 212 8.72 38.50 -2.63
C TYR A 212 7.35 37.89 -2.31
N PRO A 213 7.05 36.68 -2.79
CA PRO A 213 5.79 36.03 -2.46
C PRO A 213 5.69 35.80 -0.95
N ALA A 214 4.51 36.02 -0.39
CA ALA A 214 4.25 35.76 1.02
C ALA A 214 4.28 34.27 1.34
N THR A 215 3.82 33.44 0.41
CA THR A 215 3.70 31.99 0.57
C THR A 215 4.07 31.24 -0.71
N VAL A 216 4.39 29.96 -0.57
CA VAL A 216 4.36 28.96 -1.64
C VAL A 216 3.44 27.82 -1.20
N GLU A 217 2.71 27.24 -2.14
CA GLU A 217 1.72 26.20 -1.86
C GLU A 217 1.82 25.06 -2.89
N PRO A 218 2.82 24.16 -2.79
CA PRO A 218 2.89 22.98 -3.63
C PRO A 218 1.67 22.07 -3.41
N ARG A 219 1.04 21.61 -4.50
CA ARG A 219 -0.07 20.66 -4.46
C ARG A 219 0.48 19.25 -4.48
N ILE A 220 0.21 18.49 -3.42
CA ILE A 220 0.59 17.09 -3.28
C ILE A 220 -0.53 16.23 -3.87
N ILE A 221 -0.19 15.36 -4.80
CA ILE A 221 -1.10 14.47 -5.52
C ILE A 221 -0.87 13.04 -5.07
N VAL A 222 -1.96 12.29 -4.94
CA VAL A 222 -1.94 10.85 -4.73
C VAL A 222 -2.62 10.16 -5.91
N SER A 223 -2.07 9.02 -6.35
CA SER A 223 -2.72 8.18 -7.37
C SER A 223 -2.68 6.69 -7.03
N ASN A 224 -3.84 6.03 -7.19
CA ASN A 224 -4.00 4.58 -7.08
C ASN A 224 -3.93 3.85 -8.43
N ALA A 225 -3.86 4.59 -9.55
CA ALA A 225 -3.93 4.05 -10.90
C ALA A 225 -2.92 2.92 -11.15
N ALA A 226 -3.19 2.08 -12.14
CA ALA A 226 -2.29 0.99 -12.53
C ALA A 226 -0.91 1.53 -12.95
N SER A 227 -0.90 2.57 -13.78
CA SER A 227 0.28 3.33 -14.19
C SER A 227 0.21 4.77 -13.69
N ALA A 228 1.37 5.36 -13.43
CA ALA A 228 1.45 6.74 -12.94
C ALA A 228 1.04 7.72 -14.06
N PRO A 229 -0.03 8.52 -13.91
CA PRO A 229 -0.41 9.48 -14.94
C PRO A 229 0.65 10.58 -15.07
N SER A 230 0.93 11.02 -16.31
CA SER A 230 1.88 12.10 -16.59
C SER A 230 1.29 13.47 -16.28
N GLU A 231 0.01 13.65 -16.60
CA GLU A 231 -0.74 14.90 -16.37
C GLU A 231 -1.74 14.74 -15.22
N PHE A 232 -1.89 15.80 -14.44
CA PHE A 232 -2.88 15.88 -13.39
C PHE A 232 -4.23 16.25 -13.98
N LYS A 233 -5.15 15.28 -13.93
CA LYS A 233 -6.58 15.44 -14.06
C LYS A 233 -7.22 14.74 -12.88
N GLU A 234 -8.15 15.42 -12.22
CA GLU A 234 -8.83 14.86 -11.06
C GLU A 234 -9.74 13.71 -11.50
N THR A 235 -9.55 12.55 -10.88
CA THR A 235 -10.31 11.32 -11.11
C THR A 235 -10.53 10.61 -9.78
N VAL A 236 -11.31 9.53 -9.80
CA VAL A 236 -11.49 8.66 -8.63
C VAL A 236 -10.15 8.08 -8.14
N GLU A 237 -9.23 7.79 -9.07
CA GLU A 237 -7.93 7.21 -8.73
C GLU A 237 -6.85 8.25 -8.44
N THR A 238 -6.93 9.45 -9.02
CA THR A 238 -5.90 10.50 -8.95
C THR A 238 -6.50 11.80 -8.44
N ARG A 239 -6.07 12.25 -7.26
CA ARG A 239 -6.64 13.43 -6.59
C ARG A 239 -5.59 14.24 -5.85
N THR A 240 -5.97 15.46 -5.47
CA THR A 240 -5.16 16.24 -4.54
C THR A 240 -5.25 15.62 -3.15
N LEU A 241 -4.11 15.24 -2.58
CA LEU A 241 -4.02 14.73 -1.20
C LEU A 241 -4.05 15.89 -0.21
N CYS A 242 -3.16 16.87 -0.40
CA CYS A 242 -3.09 18.06 0.44
C CYS A 242 -2.31 19.18 -0.28
N ARG A 243 -2.26 20.35 0.37
CA ARG A 243 -1.47 21.50 -0.05
C ARG A 243 -0.46 21.86 1.02
N LEU A 244 0.81 21.96 0.65
CA LEU A 244 1.91 22.29 1.57
C LEU A 244 2.09 23.81 1.67
N LEU A 245 1.23 24.47 2.42
CA LEU A 245 1.31 25.92 2.61
C LEU A 245 2.55 26.29 3.43
N THR A 246 3.46 27.04 2.82
CA THR A 246 4.70 27.50 3.47
C THR A 246 4.82 29.02 3.42
N LYS A 247 4.97 29.66 4.58
CA LYS A 247 5.21 31.10 4.67
C LYS A 247 6.68 31.39 4.38
N LEU A 248 6.94 32.28 3.43
CA LEU A 248 8.29 32.59 2.96
C LEU A 248 8.93 33.79 3.67
N LYS A 249 8.18 34.45 4.57
CA LYS A 249 8.67 35.59 5.35
C LYS A 249 9.87 35.24 6.22
N ASP A 250 9.93 34.00 6.70
CA ASP A 250 10.96 33.52 7.63
C ASP A 250 12.18 32.95 6.90
N VAL A 251 12.10 32.78 5.57
CA VAL A 251 13.23 32.31 4.77
C VAL A 251 14.23 33.46 4.57
N PRO A 252 15.51 33.30 4.94
CA PRO A 252 16.51 34.34 4.76
C PRO A 252 16.71 34.75 3.29
N ARG A 253 16.84 36.06 3.05
CA ARG A 253 16.94 36.64 1.68
C ARG A 253 18.11 36.10 0.86
N LYS A 254 19.18 35.61 1.51
CA LYS A 254 20.34 34.99 0.84
C LYS A 254 19.98 33.75 -0.02
N HIS A 255 18.89 33.05 0.29
CA HIS A 255 18.45 31.87 -0.47
C HIS A 255 17.66 32.24 -1.74
N PHE A 256 17.29 33.50 -1.90
CA PHE A 256 16.54 34.00 -3.04
C PHE A 256 17.50 34.45 -4.12
N LYS A 257 17.61 33.65 -5.18
CA LYS A 257 18.52 33.91 -6.30
C LYS A 257 17.84 34.84 -7.30
N THR A 258 18.59 35.78 -7.85
CA THR A 258 18.15 36.60 -8.98
C THR A 258 18.83 36.11 -10.24
N ARG A 259 18.07 35.96 -11.32
CA ARG A 259 18.56 35.66 -12.65
C ARG A 259 18.11 36.77 -13.60
N THR A 260 18.88 37.00 -14.65
CA THR A 260 18.46 37.83 -15.78
C THR A 260 18.47 36.95 -17.02
N LYS A 261 17.36 36.95 -17.77
CA LYS A 261 17.24 36.25 -19.06
C LYS A 261 16.52 37.17 -20.04
N ASN A 262 17.10 37.40 -21.21
CA ASN A 262 16.53 38.27 -22.26
C ASN A 262 16.14 39.67 -21.74
N GLY A 263 17.00 40.28 -20.92
CA GLY A 263 16.75 41.61 -20.32
C GLY A 263 15.71 41.64 -19.19
N LYS A 264 15.00 40.53 -18.93
CA LYS A 264 14.05 40.42 -17.81
C LYS A 264 14.71 39.80 -16.59
N LYS A 265 14.55 40.46 -15.45
CA LYS A 265 14.98 39.94 -14.14
C LYS A 265 13.89 39.08 -13.54
N ASN A 266 14.29 37.94 -13.00
CA ASN A 266 13.40 37.00 -12.35
C ASN A 266 14.06 36.44 -11.09
N ARG A 267 13.24 36.16 -10.08
CA ARG A 267 13.69 35.59 -8.82
C ARG A 267 13.40 34.10 -8.80
N ARG A 268 14.23 33.37 -8.05
CA ARG A 268 14.15 31.92 -7.90
C ARG A 268 14.43 31.54 -6.45
N LEU A 269 13.58 30.69 -5.91
CA LEU A 269 13.82 29.97 -4.67
C LEU A 269 13.90 28.48 -4.99
N ASP A 270 15.03 27.87 -4.65
CA ASP A 270 15.20 26.42 -4.67
C ASP A 270 14.80 25.87 -3.31
N TYR A 271 14.04 24.78 -3.30
CA TYR A 271 13.63 24.10 -2.07
C TYR A 271 13.49 22.61 -2.33
N SER A 272 13.51 21.82 -1.27
CA SER A 272 13.19 20.40 -1.32
C SER A 272 11.84 20.16 -0.67
N ILE A 273 11.07 19.21 -1.19
CA ILE A 273 9.94 18.63 -0.48
C ILE A 273 10.42 17.32 0.12
N GLY A 274 10.40 17.21 1.45
CA GLY A 274 10.63 15.97 2.17
C GLY A 274 9.34 15.17 2.29
N VAL A 275 9.41 13.86 2.05
CA VAL A 275 8.30 12.94 2.28
C VAL A 275 8.72 11.90 3.31
N LEU A 276 8.00 11.84 4.42
CA LEU A 276 8.22 10.90 5.51
C LEU A 276 6.99 9.98 5.67
N VAL A 277 7.25 8.68 5.74
CA VAL A 277 6.23 7.61 5.77
C VAL A 277 6.20 7.00 7.17
N ASN A 278 5.21 7.39 7.98
CA ASN A 278 5.04 6.89 9.34
C ASN A 278 4.03 5.73 9.39
N SER A 279 3.88 5.09 10.56
CA SER A 279 2.99 3.92 10.73
C SER A 279 1.51 4.17 10.39
N GLY A 280 1.05 5.42 10.49
CA GLY A 280 -0.36 5.78 10.24
C GLY A 280 -0.57 7.10 9.53
N SER A 281 0.48 7.81 9.12
CA SER A 281 0.35 9.03 8.34
C SER A 281 1.56 9.28 7.44
N LEU A 282 1.33 10.08 6.41
CA LEU A 282 2.36 10.73 5.62
C LEU A 282 2.64 12.11 6.17
N GLU A 283 3.89 12.51 6.14
CA GLU A 283 4.28 13.87 6.44
C GLU A 283 5.05 14.44 5.25
N PHE A 284 4.67 15.65 4.86
CA PHE A 284 5.35 16.41 3.83
C PHE A 284 5.90 17.68 4.46
N ASP A 285 7.16 17.99 4.17
CA ASP A 285 7.80 19.21 4.63
C ASP A 285 8.47 19.95 3.47
N LEU A 286 8.59 21.28 3.59
CA LEU A 286 9.32 22.12 2.64
C LEU A 286 10.60 22.59 3.30
N ARG A 287 11.74 22.30 2.67
CA ARG A 287 13.07 22.66 3.15
C ARG A 287 13.78 23.64 2.23
N VAL A 288 14.40 24.67 2.79
CA VAL A 288 15.34 25.54 2.08
C VAL A 288 16.71 25.34 2.72
N ASP A 289 17.68 24.88 1.92
CA ASP A 289 19.02 24.48 2.39
C ASP A 289 18.99 23.59 3.66
N GLY A 290 18.10 22.60 3.65
CA GLY A 290 17.95 21.62 4.74
C GLY A 290 17.08 22.07 5.92
N VAL A 291 16.78 23.36 6.06
CA VAL A 291 15.94 23.90 7.13
C VAL A 291 14.46 23.82 6.76
N ILE A 292 13.63 23.28 7.65
CA ILE A 292 12.18 23.13 7.43
C ILE A 292 11.46 24.48 7.66
N TYR A 293 10.67 24.93 6.69
CA TYR A 293 9.85 26.15 6.76
C TYR A 293 8.35 25.89 6.65
N GLY A 294 7.94 24.71 6.21
CA GLY A 294 6.55 24.31 6.12
C GLY A 294 6.41 22.81 6.33
N LYS A 295 5.30 22.39 6.92
CA LYS A 295 5.01 20.99 7.23
C LYS A 295 3.50 20.76 7.17
N VAL A 296 3.10 19.61 6.62
CA VAL A 296 1.71 19.16 6.59
C VAL A 296 1.68 17.65 6.81
N ARG A 297 0.73 17.20 7.63
CA ARG A 297 0.44 15.79 7.84
C ARG A 297 -0.78 15.41 7.00
N ALA A 298 -0.70 14.27 6.34
CA ALA A 298 -1.79 13.69 5.57
C ALA A 298 -2.01 12.24 5.99
N ASP A 299 -3.27 11.81 6.08
CA ASP A 299 -3.57 10.43 6.44
C ASP A 299 -3.49 9.50 5.23
N TYR A 300 -3.19 8.23 5.49
CA TYR A 300 -3.38 7.18 4.50
C TYR A 300 -4.89 6.90 4.41
N GLU A 301 -5.61 7.68 3.60
CA GLU A 301 -7.01 7.35 3.29
C GLU A 301 -7.19 5.91 2.79
#